data_AF-A0A975Q873-F1
#
_entry.id   AF-A0A975Q873-F1
#
_cell.length_a   1.000
_cell.length_b   1.000
_cell.length_c   1.000
_cell.angle_alpha   90.00
_cell.angle_beta   90.00
_cell.angle_gamma   90.00
#
_symmetry.space_group_name_H-M   'P 1'
#
loop_
_entity.id
_entity.type
_entity.pdbx_description
1 polymer ?
#
loop_
_entity_poly.entity_id
_entity_poly.type
_entity_poly.pdbx_seq_one_letter_code
_entity_poly.pdbx_strand_id
1 'polypeptide(L)'
;MQTETVKDFENKTGYTLEVKDGELHYGGNLDLEGTGITQLPEGLTVGGYLDLRDTGITQLPEGLTVGGYLDLRGTGITQLPEGLTVGGNLDLKGTGITQLPEGLTVGDNLDLRDTGITQLPEGLTVGGNLDLEGTGITQLPEGLTVGGYLDLRGTGITQFPKGLTVGGYLDLEGTGITQLPEGLTVGGDIYIRGTGITDISNINRNVPAFVQWRNFEYIKVDGIFSKVISHKSKVYKIRQIGETEERFLITDGYGKWSHGDTLKEAKDDLIYKISNRDKSKYENLTLESELTFAQAIEAYRVITGACAAGTKMFVKNVLASRKEKYTISEIIRLTKGQYNCDVFERFFEK
;
A
#
# COMPACT_ATOMS: atom_id res chain seq x y z
N MET A 1 -0.86 -34.35 -14.72
CA MET A 1 -1.90 -33.31 -14.62
C MET A 1 -1.33 -31.94 -14.94
N GLN A 2 -0.41 -31.37 -14.14
CA GLN A 2 0.11 -30.01 -14.37
C GLN A 2 0.77 -29.79 -15.76
N THR A 3 1.55 -30.75 -16.27
CA THR A 3 2.17 -30.64 -17.60
C THR A 3 1.15 -30.59 -18.76
N GLU A 4 -0.03 -31.19 -18.58
CA GLU A 4 -1.10 -31.16 -19.57
C GLU A 4 -1.86 -29.84 -19.49
N THR A 5 -2.16 -29.37 -18.27
CA THR A 5 -2.74 -28.05 -18.01
C THR A 5 -1.90 -26.91 -18.59
N VAL A 6 -0.58 -26.93 -18.39
CA VAL A 6 0.34 -25.91 -18.94
C VAL A 6 0.27 -25.88 -20.47
N LYS A 7 0.31 -27.05 -21.12
CA LYS A 7 0.26 -27.15 -22.59
C LYS A 7 -1.09 -26.70 -23.15
N ASP A 8 -2.20 -27.08 -22.52
CA ASP A 8 -3.54 -26.66 -22.94
C ASP A 8 -3.70 -25.14 -22.82
N PHE A 9 -3.25 -24.57 -21.70
CA PHE A 9 -3.26 -23.12 -21.48
C PHE A 9 -2.42 -22.38 -22.53
N GLU A 10 -1.20 -22.85 -22.80
CA GLU A 10 -0.31 -22.29 -23.82
C GLU A 10 -0.92 -22.37 -25.22
N ASN A 11 -1.53 -23.51 -25.58
CA ASN A 11 -2.19 -23.66 -26.88
C ASN A 11 -3.39 -22.71 -27.06
N LYS A 12 -4.12 -22.40 -25.98
CA LYS A 12 -5.30 -21.52 -26.01
C LYS A 12 -4.93 -20.05 -26.01
N THR A 13 -3.86 -19.68 -25.31
CA THR A 13 -3.58 -18.28 -24.95
C THR A 13 -2.27 -17.75 -25.55
N GLY A 14 -1.36 -18.64 -25.95
CA GLY A 14 0.02 -18.29 -26.34
C GLY A 14 0.95 -18.02 -25.15
N TYR A 15 0.48 -18.15 -23.91
CA TYR A 15 1.26 -17.91 -22.70
C TYR A 15 1.69 -19.23 -22.05
N THR A 16 2.98 -19.35 -21.75
CA THR A 16 3.53 -20.51 -21.05
C THR A 16 3.56 -20.25 -19.54
N LEU A 17 2.90 -21.11 -18.76
CA LEU A 17 2.95 -21.08 -17.30
C LEU A 17 4.18 -21.83 -16.77
N GLU A 18 4.76 -21.33 -15.69
CA GLU A 18 5.81 -22.00 -14.92
C GLU A 18 5.19 -22.80 -13.78
N VAL A 19 5.80 -23.92 -13.39
CA VAL A 19 5.43 -24.65 -12.17
C VAL A 19 6.44 -24.32 -11.09
N LYS A 20 6.01 -23.70 -9.99
CA LYS A 20 6.84 -23.40 -8.82
C LYS A 20 6.18 -23.99 -7.59
N ASP A 21 6.91 -24.81 -6.84
CA ASP A 21 6.42 -25.46 -5.62
C ASP A 21 5.08 -26.20 -5.76
N GLY A 22 4.76 -26.67 -6.99
CA GLY A 22 3.50 -27.36 -7.30
C GLY A 22 2.33 -26.45 -7.67
N GLU A 23 2.52 -25.14 -7.75
CA GLU A 23 1.54 -24.16 -8.20
C GLU A 23 1.89 -23.60 -9.58
N LEU A 24 0.90 -23.05 -10.28
CA LEU A 24 1.06 -22.49 -11.62
C LEU A 24 1.33 -20.98 -11.51
N HIS A 25 2.41 -20.53 -12.14
CA HIS A 25 2.84 -19.14 -12.07
C HIS A 25 3.03 -18.53 -13.46
N TYR A 26 2.59 -17.29 -13.60
CA TYR A 26 2.99 -16.42 -14.70
C TYR A 26 3.58 -15.14 -14.12
N GLY A 27 4.90 -14.95 -14.22
CA GLY A 27 5.58 -13.83 -13.56
C GLY A 27 5.31 -12.45 -14.17
N GLY A 28 4.75 -12.40 -15.37
CA GLY A 28 4.50 -11.16 -16.10
C GLY A 28 3.03 -10.75 -16.10
N ASN A 29 2.69 -9.96 -17.12
CA ASN A 29 1.33 -9.51 -17.39
C ASN A 29 0.63 -10.48 -18.34
N LEU A 30 -0.56 -10.93 -17.96
CA LEU A 30 -1.37 -11.89 -18.70
C LEU A 30 -2.58 -11.16 -19.31
N ASP A 31 -2.46 -10.81 -20.59
CA ASP A 31 -3.50 -10.14 -21.35
C ASP A 31 -4.30 -11.18 -22.14
N LEU A 32 -5.54 -11.44 -21.71
CA LEU A 32 -6.44 -12.40 -22.32
C LEU A 32 -7.73 -11.72 -22.82
N GLU A 33 -7.73 -10.38 -22.93
CA GLU A 33 -8.88 -9.60 -23.37
C GLU A 33 -9.43 -10.13 -24.71
N GLY A 34 -10.75 -10.36 -24.75
CA GLY A 34 -11.46 -10.80 -25.95
C GLY A 34 -11.08 -12.19 -26.47
N THR A 35 -10.25 -12.95 -25.74
CA THR A 35 -9.88 -14.31 -26.13
C THR A 35 -11.04 -15.30 -25.89
N GLY A 36 -10.98 -16.45 -26.56
CA GLY A 36 -11.96 -17.54 -26.37
C GLY A 36 -11.79 -18.35 -25.09
N ILE A 37 -11.03 -17.87 -24.12
CA ILE A 37 -10.82 -18.57 -22.85
C ILE A 37 -12.10 -18.59 -22.03
N THR A 38 -12.41 -19.74 -21.44
CA THR A 38 -13.61 -19.93 -20.61
C THR A 38 -13.29 -20.32 -19.17
N GLN A 39 -12.05 -20.71 -18.89
CA GLN A 39 -11.58 -21.13 -17.56
C GLN A 39 -10.08 -20.84 -17.41
N LEU A 40 -9.68 -20.48 -16.20
CA LEU A 40 -8.28 -20.44 -15.77
C LEU A 40 -7.94 -21.71 -14.99
N PRO A 41 -6.66 -22.12 -14.95
CA PRO A 41 -6.25 -23.28 -14.17
C PRO A 41 -6.25 -22.98 -12.66
N GLU A 42 -6.57 -24.01 -11.86
CA GLU A 42 -6.56 -23.93 -10.39
C GLU A 42 -5.20 -23.52 -9.82
N GLY A 43 -5.21 -22.70 -8.76
CA GLY A 43 -3.99 -22.24 -8.08
C GLY A 43 -3.07 -21.36 -8.94
N LEU A 44 -3.62 -20.68 -9.95
CA LEU A 44 -2.84 -19.75 -10.78
C LEU A 44 -2.42 -18.51 -9.98
N THR A 45 -1.13 -18.19 -10.02
CA THR A 45 -0.58 -16.92 -9.57
C THR A 45 -0.07 -16.11 -10.77
N VAL A 46 -0.56 -14.89 -10.92
CA VAL A 46 -0.07 -13.90 -11.90
C VAL A 46 0.71 -12.83 -11.16
N GLY A 47 1.99 -12.65 -11.47
CA GLY A 47 2.85 -11.66 -10.80
C GLY A 47 2.53 -10.22 -11.22
N GLY A 48 2.17 -10.02 -12.49
CA GLY A 48 1.72 -8.75 -13.04
C GLY A 48 0.20 -8.62 -13.05
N TYR A 49 -0.32 -7.96 -14.10
CA TYR A 49 -1.76 -7.84 -14.29
C TYR A 49 -2.38 -9.07 -14.96
N LEU A 50 -3.69 -9.23 -14.78
CA LEU A 50 -4.53 -10.20 -15.46
C LEU A 50 -5.74 -9.48 -16.07
N ASP A 51 -5.77 -9.37 -17.38
CA ASP A 51 -6.90 -8.80 -18.12
C ASP A 51 -7.76 -9.92 -18.70
N LEU A 52 -8.99 -10.06 -18.21
CA LEU A 52 -9.96 -11.06 -18.66
C LEU A 52 -11.16 -10.42 -19.35
N ARG A 53 -11.05 -9.13 -19.74
CA ARG A 53 -12.18 -8.41 -20.31
C ARG A 53 -12.75 -9.10 -21.53
N ASP A 54 -14.08 -9.10 -21.63
CA ASP A 54 -14.82 -9.65 -22.77
C ASP A 54 -14.46 -11.12 -23.11
N THR A 55 -14.04 -11.91 -22.12
CA THR A 55 -13.81 -13.36 -22.25
C THR A 55 -15.05 -14.17 -21.87
N GLY A 56 -15.05 -15.46 -22.21
CA GLY A 56 -16.10 -16.41 -21.85
C GLY A 56 -16.02 -16.93 -20.41
N ILE A 57 -15.22 -16.31 -19.53
CA ILE A 57 -15.08 -16.72 -18.13
C ILE A 57 -16.36 -16.45 -17.36
N THR A 58 -16.82 -17.45 -16.61
CA THR A 58 -17.98 -17.34 -15.71
C THR A 58 -17.60 -17.56 -14.24
N GLN A 59 -16.42 -18.10 -13.97
CA GLN A 59 -15.89 -18.37 -12.63
C GLN A 59 -14.37 -18.24 -12.63
N LEU A 60 -13.80 -17.71 -11.54
CA LEU A 60 -12.36 -17.76 -11.29
C LEU A 60 -12.02 -18.98 -10.42
N PRO A 61 -10.83 -19.58 -10.62
CA PRO A 61 -10.39 -20.73 -9.82
C PRO A 61 -10.13 -20.36 -8.36
N GLU A 62 -10.19 -21.36 -7.47
CA GLU A 62 -9.77 -21.19 -6.09
C GLU A 62 -8.25 -20.93 -6.03
N GLY A 63 -7.83 -20.11 -5.05
CA GLY A 63 -6.42 -19.77 -4.85
C GLY A 63 -5.83 -18.82 -5.89
N LEU A 64 -6.64 -18.24 -6.80
CA LEU A 64 -6.18 -17.22 -7.74
C LEU A 64 -5.54 -16.04 -7.00
N THR A 65 -4.29 -15.72 -7.37
CA THR A 65 -3.57 -14.54 -6.88
C THR A 65 -3.13 -13.67 -8.06
N VAL A 66 -3.39 -12.36 -7.99
CA VAL A 66 -2.94 -11.40 -9.00
C VAL A 66 -2.14 -10.30 -8.33
N GLY A 67 -0.86 -10.13 -8.68
CA GLY A 67 0.01 -9.14 -8.07
C GLY A 67 -0.28 -7.70 -8.52
N GLY A 68 -0.69 -7.54 -9.78
CA GLY A 68 -1.11 -6.28 -10.37
C GLY A 68 -2.63 -6.09 -10.37
N TYR A 69 -3.15 -5.51 -11.45
CA TYR A 69 -4.59 -5.31 -11.61
C TYR A 69 -5.28 -6.58 -12.15
N LEU A 70 -6.56 -6.76 -11.81
CA LEU A 70 -7.46 -7.76 -12.34
C LEU A 70 -8.69 -7.07 -12.94
N ASP A 71 -8.95 -7.28 -14.23
CA ASP A 71 -10.10 -6.70 -14.93
C ASP A 71 -11.05 -7.80 -15.41
N LEU A 72 -12.29 -7.78 -14.91
CA LEU A 72 -13.33 -8.79 -15.20
C LEU A 72 -14.51 -8.21 -15.98
N ARG A 73 -14.43 -6.99 -16.49
CA ARG A 73 -15.54 -6.35 -17.20
C ARG A 73 -15.92 -7.15 -18.44
N GLY A 74 -17.22 -7.22 -18.74
CA GLY A 74 -17.71 -7.98 -19.90
C GLY A 74 -17.64 -9.50 -19.77
N THR A 75 -17.15 -10.04 -18.65
CA THR A 75 -17.21 -11.48 -18.36
C THR A 75 -18.58 -11.88 -17.82
N GLY A 76 -18.88 -13.19 -17.85
CA GLY A 76 -20.09 -13.77 -17.26
C GLY A 76 -19.99 -14.03 -15.76
N ILE A 77 -19.06 -13.39 -15.04
CA ILE A 77 -18.81 -13.67 -13.63
C ILE A 77 -19.94 -13.14 -12.74
N THR A 78 -20.36 -13.98 -11.79
CA THR A 78 -21.41 -13.64 -10.81
C THR A 78 -20.94 -13.77 -9.36
N GLN A 79 -19.79 -14.39 -9.12
CA GLN A 79 -19.19 -14.62 -7.81
C GLN A 79 -17.67 -14.64 -7.93
N LEU A 80 -16.98 -14.21 -6.87
CA LEU A 80 -15.52 -14.35 -6.73
C LEU A 80 -15.22 -15.50 -5.76
N PRO A 81 -14.10 -16.23 -5.95
CA PRO A 81 -13.69 -17.29 -5.05
C PRO A 81 -13.23 -16.71 -3.70
N GLU A 82 -13.41 -17.50 -2.64
CA GLU A 82 -12.84 -17.17 -1.33
C GLU A 82 -11.32 -17.07 -1.41
N GLY A 83 -10.73 -16.16 -0.63
CA GLY A 83 -9.28 -15.97 -0.58
C GLY A 83 -8.67 -15.22 -1.76
N LEU A 84 -9.46 -14.76 -2.74
CA LEU A 84 -8.97 -13.92 -3.84
C LEU A 84 -8.19 -12.72 -3.30
N THR A 85 -6.95 -12.57 -3.76
CA THR A 85 -6.08 -11.45 -3.41
C THR A 85 -5.58 -10.76 -4.68
N VAL A 86 -5.82 -9.45 -4.78
CA VAL A 86 -5.38 -8.60 -5.89
C VAL A 86 -4.48 -7.50 -5.33
N GLY A 87 -3.22 -7.45 -5.77
CA GLY A 87 -2.23 -6.49 -5.26
C GLY A 87 -2.43 -5.07 -5.79
N GLY A 88 -3.03 -4.93 -6.98
CA GLY A 88 -3.38 -3.66 -7.60
C GLY A 88 -4.89 -3.42 -7.62
N ASN A 89 -5.41 -2.97 -8.76
CA ASN A 89 -6.82 -2.65 -8.95
C ASN A 89 -7.65 -3.90 -9.24
N LEU A 90 -8.90 -3.93 -8.80
CA LEU A 90 -9.90 -4.92 -9.18
C LEU A 90 -11.09 -4.20 -9.82
N ASP A 91 -11.30 -4.42 -11.11
CA ASP A 91 -12.42 -3.85 -11.88
C ASP A 91 -13.51 -4.90 -12.11
N LEU A 92 -14.65 -4.69 -11.45
CA LEU A 92 -15.85 -5.52 -11.52
C LEU A 92 -17.03 -4.76 -12.11
N LYS A 93 -16.79 -3.58 -12.70
CA LYS A 93 -17.85 -2.69 -13.16
C LYS A 93 -18.81 -3.40 -14.11
N GLY A 94 -20.11 -3.29 -13.83
CA GLY A 94 -21.17 -3.84 -14.67
C GLY A 94 -21.19 -5.37 -14.76
N THR A 95 -20.42 -6.08 -13.93
CA THR A 95 -20.49 -7.55 -13.84
C THR A 95 -21.76 -8.00 -13.09
N GLY A 96 -22.11 -9.28 -13.21
CA GLY A 96 -23.26 -9.88 -12.52
C GLY A 96 -23.04 -10.16 -11.02
N ILE A 97 -21.99 -9.60 -10.41
CA ILE A 97 -21.67 -9.83 -9.01
C ILE A 97 -22.73 -9.18 -8.11
N THR A 98 -23.16 -9.94 -7.11
CA THR A 98 -24.15 -9.51 -6.10
C THR A 98 -23.62 -9.53 -4.68
N GLN A 99 -22.49 -10.20 -4.45
CA GLN A 99 -21.81 -10.32 -3.15
C GLN A 99 -20.30 -10.46 -3.35
N LEU A 100 -19.52 -9.94 -2.42
CA LEU A 100 -18.07 -10.17 -2.36
C LEU A 100 -17.77 -11.23 -1.30
N PRO A 101 -16.75 -12.08 -1.51
CA PRO A 101 -16.34 -13.07 -0.52
C PRO A 101 -15.74 -12.40 0.72
N GLU A 102 -15.90 -13.04 1.88
CA GLU A 102 -15.24 -12.60 3.11
C GLU A 102 -13.73 -12.57 2.92
N GLY A 103 -13.09 -11.55 3.49
CA GLY A 103 -11.63 -11.40 3.44
C GLY A 103 -11.05 -10.98 2.09
N LEU A 104 -11.88 -10.58 1.10
CA LEU A 104 -11.42 -10.01 -0.16
C LEU A 104 -10.41 -8.87 0.11
N THR A 105 -9.28 -8.94 -0.59
CA THR A 105 -8.17 -8.00 -0.43
C THR A 105 -7.77 -7.39 -1.76
N VAL A 106 -7.87 -6.06 -1.86
CA VAL A 106 -7.50 -5.25 -3.03
C VAL A 106 -6.50 -4.18 -2.60
N GLY A 107 -5.28 -4.24 -3.12
CA GLY A 107 -4.20 -3.37 -2.69
C GLY A 107 -4.31 -1.92 -3.19
N ASP A 108 -4.99 -1.71 -4.32
CA ASP A 108 -5.31 -0.39 -4.86
C ASP A 108 -6.83 -0.20 -4.99
N ASN A 109 -7.34 0.08 -6.19
CA ASN A 109 -8.71 0.52 -6.40
C ASN A 109 -9.67 -0.67 -6.60
N LEU A 110 -10.85 -0.61 -6.00
CA LEU A 110 -11.94 -1.56 -6.23
C LEU A 110 -13.11 -0.82 -6.89
N ASP A 111 -13.40 -1.17 -8.15
CA ASP A 111 -14.52 -0.62 -8.92
C ASP A 111 -15.68 -1.62 -8.92
N LEU A 112 -16.78 -1.26 -8.25
CA LEU A 112 -18.01 -2.06 -8.12
C LEU A 112 -19.19 -1.39 -8.82
N ARG A 113 -18.94 -0.38 -9.65
CA ARG A 113 -20.01 0.40 -10.26
C ARG A 113 -20.97 -0.46 -11.05
N ASP A 114 -22.24 -0.10 -10.99
CA ASP A 114 -23.31 -0.76 -11.75
C ASP A 114 -23.39 -2.29 -11.49
N THR A 115 -22.90 -2.78 -10.36
CA THR A 115 -23.06 -4.18 -9.92
C THR A 115 -24.31 -4.37 -9.06
N GLY A 116 -24.75 -5.62 -8.88
CA GLY A 116 -25.87 -5.97 -8.02
C GLY A 116 -25.54 -6.03 -6.52
N ILE A 117 -24.41 -5.49 -6.08
CA ILE A 117 -23.97 -5.53 -4.70
C ILE A 117 -24.92 -4.71 -3.81
N THR A 118 -25.32 -5.30 -2.69
CA THR A 118 -26.19 -4.66 -1.69
C THR A 118 -25.56 -4.51 -0.31
N GLN A 119 -24.47 -5.23 -0.05
CA GLN A 119 -23.69 -5.20 1.19
C GLN A 119 -22.21 -5.48 0.90
N LEU A 120 -21.31 -4.88 1.68
CA LEU A 120 -19.88 -5.23 1.69
C LEU A 120 -19.59 -6.18 2.86
N PRO A 121 -18.68 -7.15 2.69
CA PRO A 121 -18.30 -8.07 3.76
C PRO A 121 -17.51 -7.34 4.86
N GLU A 122 -17.62 -7.83 6.09
CA GLU A 122 -16.72 -7.40 7.17
C GLU A 122 -15.26 -7.73 6.81
N GLY A 123 -14.34 -6.86 7.23
CA GLY A 123 -12.91 -7.06 6.97
C GLY A 123 -12.45 -6.85 5.53
N LEU A 124 -13.32 -6.30 4.65
CA LEU A 124 -12.93 -5.88 3.30
C LEU A 124 -11.71 -4.95 3.35
N THR A 125 -10.69 -5.28 2.57
CA THR A 125 -9.45 -4.50 2.49
C THR A 125 -9.35 -3.79 1.13
N VAL A 126 -9.33 -2.45 1.15
CA VAL A 126 -9.14 -1.61 -0.05
C VAL A 126 -8.07 -0.57 0.21
N GLY A 127 -6.89 -0.75 -0.40
CA GLY A 127 -5.73 0.12 -0.19
C GLY A 127 -5.75 1.41 -1.02
N GLY A 128 -6.64 1.53 -2.00
CA GLY A 128 -6.85 2.71 -2.82
C GLY A 128 -8.29 3.19 -2.76
N ASN A 129 -8.87 3.49 -3.91
CA ASN A 129 -10.23 3.99 -4.04
C ASN A 129 -11.25 2.86 -3.98
N LEU A 130 -12.44 3.13 -3.46
CA LEU A 130 -13.59 2.25 -3.50
C LEU A 130 -14.74 2.97 -4.21
N ASP A 131 -15.12 2.48 -5.38
CA ASP A 131 -16.21 3.05 -6.17
C ASP A 131 -17.45 2.15 -6.08
N LEU A 132 -18.50 2.67 -5.44
CA LEU A 132 -19.78 1.98 -5.24
C LEU A 132 -20.91 2.64 -6.03
N GLU A 133 -20.60 3.53 -6.98
CA GLU A 133 -21.61 4.29 -7.71
C GLU A 133 -22.65 3.36 -8.37
N GLY A 134 -23.94 3.65 -8.15
CA GLY A 134 -25.04 2.88 -8.74
C GLY A 134 -25.27 1.49 -8.14
N THR A 135 -24.59 1.12 -7.05
CA THR A 135 -24.85 -0.14 -6.33
C THR A 135 -26.07 -0.03 -5.39
N GLY A 136 -26.60 -1.19 -4.96
CA GLY A 136 -27.69 -1.29 -3.99
C GLY A 136 -27.28 -1.13 -2.52
N ILE A 137 -26.08 -0.59 -2.25
CA ILE A 137 -25.55 -0.40 -0.89
C ILE A 137 -26.46 0.54 -0.09
N THR A 138 -26.80 0.13 1.13
CA THR A 138 -27.58 0.94 2.09
C THR A 138 -26.84 1.20 3.40
N GLN A 139 -25.80 0.41 3.70
CA GLN A 139 -24.96 0.50 4.89
C GLN A 139 -23.53 0.04 4.55
N LEU A 140 -22.55 0.55 5.29
CA LEU A 140 -21.14 0.09 5.22
C LEU A 140 -20.80 -0.71 6.49
N PRO A 141 -19.92 -1.71 6.39
CA PRO A 141 -19.50 -2.52 7.54
C PRO A 141 -18.68 -1.68 8.54
N GLU A 142 -18.79 -2.04 9.82
CA GLU A 142 -17.97 -1.44 10.89
C GLU A 142 -16.47 -1.64 10.62
N GLY A 143 -15.67 -0.64 10.96
CA GLY A 143 -14.21 -0.70 10.78
C GLY A 143 -13.72 -0.60 9.32
N LEU A 144 -14.60 -0.32 8.35
CA LEU A 144 -14.18 -0.08 6.96
C LEU A 144 -13.16 1.06 6.88
N THR A 145 -12.04 0.80 6.20
CA THR A 145 -11.01 1.79 5.91
C THR A 145 -10.69 1.77 4.42
N VAL A 146 -10.83 2.92 3.78
CA VAL A 146 -10.53 3.14 2.36
C VAL A 146 -9.28 4.02 2.26
N GLY A 147 -8.23 3.51 1.62
CA GLY A 147 -6.94 4.22 1.54
C GLY A 147 -6.97 5.50 0.70
N GLY A 148 -7.88 5.58 -0.27
CA GLY A 148 -8.05 6.70 -1.19
C GLY A 148 -9.47 7.27 -1.12
N TYR A 149 -10.08 7.43 -2.29
CA TYR A 149 -11.42 7.98 -2.50
C TYR A 149 -12.53 6.95 -2.22
N LEU A 150 -13.66 7.40 -1.68
CA LEU A 150 -14.88 6.59 -1.57
C LEU A 150 -16.03 7.27 -2.34
N ASP A 151 -16.53 6.62 -3.39
CA ASP A 151 -17.74 7.01 -4.14
C ASP A 151 -18.97 6.27 -3.61
N LEU A 152 -20.02 7.01 -3.26
CA LEU A 152 -21.31 6.46 -2.85
C LEU A 152 -22.48 7.03 -3.66
N ARG A 153 -22.22 7.72 -4.77
CA ARG A 153 -23.27 8.34 -5.59
C ARG A 153 -24.25 7.29 -6.09
N GLY A 154 -25.54 7.62 -6.08
CA GLY A 154 -26.58 6.70 -6.54
C GLY A 154 -26.80 5.47 -5.64
N THR A 155 -26.13 5.37 -4.49
CA THR A 155 -26.43 4.33 -3.48
C THR A 155 -27.60 4.72 -2.59
N GLY A 156 -28.21 3.74 -1.91
CA GLY A 156 -29.28 3.93 -0.94
C GLY A 156 -28.80 4.23 0.48
N ILE A 157 -27.56 4.71 0.65
CA ILE A 157 -26.96 4.91 1.97
C ILE A 157 -27.65 6.04 2.74
N THR A 158 -27.94 5.78 4.03
CA THR A 158 -28.62 6.73 4.93
C THR A 158 -27.87 6.98 6.23
N GLN A 159 -26.91 6.12 6.57
CA GLN A 159 -26.09 6.20 7.77
C GLN A 159 -24.72 5.58 7.53
N PHE A 160 -23.74 5.96 8.35
CA PHE A 160 -22.40 5.38 8.35
C PHE A 160 -22.06 4.69 9.66
N PRO A 161 -21.17 3.68 9.59
CA PRO A 161 -20.55 3.10 10.78
C PRO A 161 -19.70 4.14 11.52
N LYS A 162 -19.46 3.91 12.81
CA LYS A 162 -18.57 4.77 13.60
C LYS A 162 -17.12 4.58 13.15
N GLY A 163 -16.33 5.65 13.17
CA GLY A 163 -14.89 5.56 12.91
C GLY A 163 -14.50 5.22 11.46
N LEU A 164 -15.40 5.39 10.49
CA LEU A 164 -15.08 5.28 9.06
C LEU A 164 -13.89 6.19 8.73
N THR A 165 -12.90 5.63 8.02
CA THR A 165 -11.70 6.35 7.57
C THR A 165 -11.58 6.29 6.06
N VAL A 166 -11.47 7.46 5.43
CA VAL A 166 -11.27 7.65 4.00
C VAL A 166 -10.02 8.52 3.80
N GLY A 167 -8.99 7.98 3.18
CA GLY A 167 -7.71 8.67 3.04
C GLY A 167 -7.74 9.86 2.07
N GLY A 168 -8.63 9.82 1.08
CA GLY A 168 -8.83 10.84 0.06
C GLY A 168 -10.20 11.52 0.18
N TYR A 169 -10.87 11.70 -0.96
CA TYR A 169 -12.17 12.36 -1.05
C TYR A 169 -13.32 11.42 -0.63
N LEU A 170 -14.45 12.00 -0.24
CA LEU A 170 -15.69 11.25 0.01
C LEU A 170 -16.83 11.89 -0.80
N ASP A 171 -17.42 11.15 -1.73
CA ASP A 171 -18.53 11.64 -2.55
C ASP A 171 -19.85 10.99 -2.13
N LEU A 172 -20.75 11.84 -1.63
CA LEU A 172 -22.08 11.50 -1.13
C LEU A 172 -23.18 12.12 -1.98
N GLU A 173 -22.85 12.70 -3.14
CA GLU A 173 -23.81 13.46 -3.91
C GLU A 173 -25.06 12.63 -4.26
N GLY A 174 -26.23 13.21 -3.98
CA GLY A 174 -27.52 12.57 -4.24
C GLY A 174 -27.89 11.40 -3.31
N THR A 175 -27.11 11.12 -2.26
CA THR A 175 -27.45 10.08 -1.27
C THR A 175 -28.46 10.58 -0.23
N GLY A 176 -29.13 9.64 0.45
CA GLY A 176 -30.14 9.91 1.48
C GLY A 176 -29.56 10.24 2.87
N ILE A 177 -28.24 10.43 2.99
CA ILE A 177 -27.59 10.70 4.26
C ILE A 177 -27.95 12.10 4.79
N THR A 178 -28.17 12.19 6.09
CA THR A 178 -28.56 13.45 6.75
C THR A 178 -27.58 13.91 7.82
N GLN A 179 -26.73 13.01 8.31
CA GLN A 179 -25.76 13.28 9.37
C GLN A 179 -24.49 12.46 9.14
N LEU A 180 -23.35 13.02 9.55
CA LEU A 180 -22.07 12.33 9.57
C LEU A 180 -21.89 11.59 10.91
N PRO A 181 -21.23 10.42 10.93
CA PRO A 181 -21.02 9.66 12.15
C PRO A 181 -19.93 10.31 13.00
N GLU A 182 -19.96 10.01 14.31
CA GLU A 182 -18.87 10.37 15.22
C GLU A 182 -17.56 9.69 14.79
N GLY A 183 -16.47 10.44 14.80
CA GLY A 183 -15.13 9.93 14.49
C GLY A 183 -14.85 9.70 12.99
N LEU A 184 -15.70 10.21 12.09
CA LEU A 184 -15.41 10.19 10.64
C LEU A 184 -14.08 10.89 10.34
N THR A 185 -13.18 10.19 9.65
CA THR A 185 -11.92 10.74 9.16
C THR A 185 -11.91 10.79 7.64
N VAL A 186 -11.69 11.99 7.06
CA VAL A 186 -11.60 12.19 5.60
C VAL A 186 -10.43 13.12 5.30
N GLY A 187 -9.45 12.65 4.53
CA GLY A 187 -8.24 13.42 4.20
C GLY A 187 -8.43 14.50 3.15
N GLY A 188 -9.32 14.27 2.18
CA GLY A 188 -9.64 15.19 1.08
C GLY A 188 -10.99 15.89 1.25
N ASP A 189 -11.45 16.53 0.20
CA ASP A 189 -12.77 17.16 0.15
C ASP A 189 -13.93 16.15 0.32
N ILE A 190 -15.08 16.68 0.77
CA ILE A 190 -16.32 15.93 0.88
C ILE A 190 -17.39 16.59 0.00
N TYR A 191 -18.02 15.79 -0.86
CA TYR A 191 -19.09 16.25 -1.76
C TYR A 191 -20.44 15.80 -1.20
N ILE A 192 -21.27 16.76 -0.82
CA ILE A 192 -22.53 16.52 -0.08
C ILE A 192 -23.76 17.08 -0.79
N ARG A 193 -23.63 17.44 -2.07
CA ARG A 193 -24.72 18.07 -2.81
C ARG A 193 -25.92 17.13 -2.90
N GLY A 194 -27.10 17.62 -2.54
CA GLY A 194 -28.32 16.80 -2.56
C GLY A 194 -28.48 15.85 -1.36
N THR A 195 -27.57 15.92 -0.38
CA THR A 195 -27.75 15.26 0.93
C THR A 195 -28.48 16.17 1.92
N GLY A 196 -28.85 15.64 3.08
CA GLY A 196 -29.35 16.43 4.22
C GLY A 196 -28.25 16.97 5.15
N ILE A 197 -26.98 16.77 4.82
CA ILE A 197 -25.85 17.24 5.67
C ILE A 197 -25.73 18.75 5.57
N THR A 198 -25.74 19.43 6.72
CA THR A 198 -25.56 20.89 6.82
C THR A 198 -24.29 21.30 7.55
N ASP A 199 -23.65 20.37 8.25
CA ASP A 199 -22.46 20.62 9.05
C ASP A 199 -21.42 19.53 8.83
N ILE A 200 -20.19 19.95 8.52
CA ILE A 200 -19.02 19.12 8.26
C ILE A 200 -17.85 19.46 9.18
N SER A 201 -18.05 20.32 10.19
CA SER A 201 -16.98 20.78 11.07
C SER A 201 -16.36 19.67 11.93
N ASN A 202 -17.11 18.60 12.17
CA ASN A 202 -16.70 17.47 13.02
C ASN A 202 -15.88 16.41 12.26
N ILE A 203 -15.58 16.62 10.98
CA ILE A 203 -14.73 15.70 10.21
C ILE A 203 -13.28 15.81 10.71
N ASN A 204 -12.70 14.69 11.11
CA ASN A 204 -11.28 14.60 11.37
C ASN A 204 -10.51 14.60 10.04
N ARG A 205 -9.54 15.51 9.90
CA ARG A 205 -8.67 15.62 8.72
C ARG A 205 -7.32 14.92 8.90
N ASN A 206 -7.03 14.42 10.10
CA ASN A 206 -5.78 13.74 10.41
C ASN A 206 -5.88 12.26 10.01
N VAL A 207 -5.66 11.98 8.73
CA VAL A 207 -5.55 10.60 8.23
C VAL A 207 -4.28 9.95 8.79
N PRO A 208 -4.34 8.67 9.20
CA PRO A 208 -3.14 7.91 9.54
C PRO A 208 -2.08 7.97 8.43
N ALA A 209 -0.81 8.13 8.80
CA ALA A 209 0.31 8.20 7.84
C ALA A 209 0.52 6.89 7.04
N PHE A 210 -0.08 5.80 7.50
CA PHE A 210 -0.12 4.52 6.83
C PHE A 210 -1.41 3.83 7.25
N VAL A 211 -1.85 2.89 6.43
CA VAL A 211 -3.05 2.10 6.71
C VAL A 211 -2.66 0.63 6.85
N GLN A 212 -3.33 -0.03 7.77
CA GLN A 212 -3.20 -1.45 8.03
C GLN A 212 -4.58 -2.07 8.07
N TRP A 213 -4.67 -3.33 7.68
CA TRP A 213 -5.92 -4.08 7.67
C TRP A 213 -5.73 -5.40 8.41
N ARG A 214 -6.85 -5.94 8.91
CA ARG A 214 -6.92 -7.28 9.52
C ARG A 214 -5.84 -7.53 10.56
N ASN A 215 -5.73 -6.63 11.54
CA ASN A 215 -4.73 -6.72 12.63
C ASN A 215 -3.28 -6.88 12.14
N PHE A 216 -2.85 -6.01 11.24
CA PHE A 216 -1.52 -6.00 10.62
C PHE A 216 -1.25 -7.16 9.66
N GLU A 217 -2.26 -7.89 9.17
CA GLU A 217 -2.04 -8.87 8.10
C GLU A 217 -1.62 -8.18 6.78
N TYR A 218 -2.15 -6.99 6.51
CA TYR A 218 -1.81 -6.19 5.35
C TYR A 218 -1.45 -4.76 5.75
N ILE A 219 -0.53 -4.15 5.01
CA ILE A 219 -0.04 -2.79 5.24
C ILE A 219 0.23 -2.08 3.91
N LYS A 220 -0.04 -0.78 3.84
CA LYS A 220 0.32 0.07 2.70
C LYS A 220 1.17 1.25 3.15
N VAL A 221 2.37 1.34 2.59
CA VAL A 221 3.35 2.38 2.94
C VAL A 221 4.04 2.88 1.67
N ASP A 222 4.17 4.21 1.53
CA ASP A 222 4.76 4.84 0.34
C ASP A 222 4.12 4.34 -0.97
N GLY A 223 2.82 4.05 -0.96
CA GLY A 223 2.07 3.50 -2.10
C GLY A 223 2.23 2.00 -2.33
N ILE A 224 3.09 1.32 -1.57
CA ILE A 224 3.35 -0.11 -1.72
C ILE A 224 2.45 -0.89 -0.77
N PHE A 225 1.50 -1.65 -1.33
CA PHE A 225 0.67 -2.59 -0.58
C PHE A 225 1.41 -3.92 -0.38
N SER A 226 1.36 -4.49 0.81
CA SER A 226 2.07 -5.72 1.12
C SER A 226 1.36 -6.55 2.18
N LYS A 227 1.49 -7.87 2.07
CA LYS A 227 1.17 -8.81 3.14
C LYS A 227 2.30 -8.81 4.17
N VAL A 228 1.97 -8.77 5.44
CA VAL A 228 2.92 -8.88 6.55
C VAL A 228 3.07 -10.35 6.91
N ILE A 229 4.29 -10.87 6.76
CA ILE A 229 4.62 -12.25 7.11
C ILE A 229 4.92 -12.38 8.60
N SER A 230 5.64 -11.40 9.14
CA SER A 230 5.90 -11.28 10.57
C SER A 230 6.34 -9.86 10.89
N HIS A 231 6.16 -9.42 12.13
CA HIS A 231 6.68 -8.14 12.58
C HIS A 231 7.11 -8.21 14.05
N LYS A 232 8.10 -7.39 14.38
CA LYS A 232 8.57 -7.20 15.76
C LYS A 232 8.98 -5.76 15.96
N SER A 233 8.23 -5.05 16.80
CA SER A 233 8.45 -3.61 17.06
C SER A 233 8.49 -2.83 15.74
N LYS A 234 9.60 -2.19 15.40
CA LYS A 234 9.77 -1.31 14.24
C LYS A 234 10.18 -2.01 12.95
N VAL A 235 10.20 -3.34 12.92
CA VAL A 235 10.67 -4.14 11.79
C VAL A 235 9.58 -5.11 11.34
N TYR A 236 9.28 -5.06 10.05
CA TYR A 236 8.29 -5.89 9.38
C TYR A 236 8.98 -6.69 8.28
N LYS A 237 8.67 -7.97 8.22
CA LYS A 237 8.95 -8.83 7.07
C LYS A 237 7.67 -8.89 6.24
N ILE A 238 7.77 -8.49 4.99
CA ILE A 238 6.63 -8.29 4.10
C ILE A 238 6.82 -9.06 2.80
N ARG A 239 5.72 -9.27 2.07
CA ARG A 239 5.72 -9.84 0.72
C ARG A 239 4.71 -9.08 -0.13
N GLN A 240 5.11 -8.67 -1.33
CA GLN A 240 4.15 -8.11 -2.28
C GLN A 240 3.25 -9.23 -2.83
N ILE A 241 2.03 -8.87 -3.18
CA ILE A 241 1.07 -9.84 -3.71
C ILE A 241 1.57 -10.32 -5.08
N GLY A 242 1.45 -11.62 -5.36
CA GLY A 242 1.96 -12.22 -6.60
C GLY A 242 3.47 -12.44 -6.64
N GLU A 243 4.23 -11.95 -5.66
CA GLU A 243 5.66 -12.24 -5.49
C GLU A 243 5.88 -13.37 -4.46
N THR A 244 7.00 -14.09 -4.60
CA THR A 244 7.42 -15.12 -3.63
C THR A 244 8.41 -14.58 -2.60
N GLU A 245 9.09 -13.49 -2.96
CA GLU A 245 10.24 -12.91 -2.30
C GLU A 245 9.82 -12.06 -1.10
N GLU A 246 10.44 -12.35 0.05
CA GLU A 246 10.21 -11.57 1.26
C GLU A 246 11.16 -10.38 1.31
N ARG A 247 10.60 -9.21 1.63
CA ARG A 247 11.33 -7.95 1.82
C ARG A 247 11.19 -7.45 3.26
N PHE A 248 11.89 -6.38 3.57
CA PHE A 248 11.83 -5.72 4.88
C PHE A 248 11.23 -4.32 4.75
N LEU A 249 10.36 -4.01 5.70
CA LEU A 249 9.80 -2.68 5.92
C LEU A 249 10.13 -2.24 7.35
N ILE A 250 10.75 -1.07 7.51
CA ILE A 250 11.20 -0.56 8.82
C ILE A 250 10.67 0.84 9.05
N THR A 251 10.28 1.15 10.28
CA THR A 251 9.86 2.49 10.69
C THR A 251 10.75 3.09 11.77
N ASP A 252 10.83 4.43 11.83
CA ASP A 252 11.42 5.12 12.99
C ASP A 252 10.42 5.24 14.16
N GLY A 253 9.15 4.89 13.96
CA GLY A 253 8.06 5.06 14.93
C GLY A 253 7.44 6.46 14.94
N TYR A 254 7.91 7.36 14.07
CA TYR A 254 7.49 8.76 13.97
C TYR A 254 7.00 9.09 12.55
N GLY A 255 6.39 8.11 11.89
CA GLY A 255 5.78 8.27 10.56
C GLY A 255 6.71 8.08 9.39
N LYS A 256 7.99 7.72 9.59
CA LYS A 256 8.88 7.36 8.48
C LYS A 256 8.97 5.87 8.30
N TRP A 257 9.17 5.49 7.05
CA TRP A 257 9.30 4.12 6.65
C TRP A 257 10.37 3.94 5.59
N SER A 258 10.95 2.76 5.49
CA SER A 258 11.86 2.38 4.40
C SER A 258 11.65 0.92 4.02
N HIS A 259 11.82 0.65 2.74
CA HIS A 259 11.80 -0.68 2.16
C HIS A 259 13.25 -1.13 1.90
N GLY A 260 13.46 -2.45 1.83
CA GLY A 260 14.71 -3.03 1.36
C GLY A 260 14.59 -4.54 1.21
N ASP A 261 15.36 -5.11 0.28
CA ASP A 261 15.41 -6.55 0.07
C ASP A 261 16.08 -7.25 1.26
N THR A 262 16.91 -6.51 2.00
CA THR A 262 17.50 -6.96 3.27
C THR A 262 17.20 -5.99 4.42
N LEU A 263 17.22 -6.52 5.65
CA LEU A 263 17.11 -5.68 6.85
C LEU A 263 18.17 -4.58 6.90
N LYS A 264 19.38 -4.87 6.42
CA LYS A 264 20.48 -3.90 6.40
C LYS A 264 20.19 -2.76 5.44
N GLU A 265 19.73 -3.08 4.23
CA GLU A 265 19.35 -2.09 3.22
C GLU A 265 18.22 -1.19 3.72
N ALA A 266 17.14 -1.77 4.25
CA ALA A 266 16.03 -1.00 4.78
C ALA A 266 16.47 -0.08 5.93
N LYS A 267 17.35 -0.54 6.83
CA LYS A 267 17.94 0.31 7.89
C LYS A 267 18.79 1.44 7.32
N ASP A 268 19.66 1.12 6.36
CA ASP A 268 20.54 2.07 5.72
C ASP A 268 19.73 3.20 5.05
N ASP A 269 18.63 2.86 4.39
CA ASP A 269 17.77 3.83 3.71
C ASP A 269 16.94 4.67 4.68
N LEU A 270 16.48 4.10 5.80
CA LEU A 270 15.75 4.85 6.83
C LEU A 270 16.58 6.00 7.41
N ILE A 271 17.88 5.78 7.61
CA ILE A 271 18.83 6.78 8.15
C ILE A 271 18.81 8.07 7.30
N TYR A 272 18.57 7.96 5.99
CA TYR A 272 18.54 9.10 5.09
C TYR A 272 17.18 9.78 4.96
N LYS A 273 16.11 9.30 5.59
CA LYS A 273 14.78 9.94 5.52
C LYS A 273 14.53 11.07 6.55
N ILE A 274 15.58 11.67 7.14
CA ILE A 274 15.49 12.74 8.16
C ILE A 274 14.45 13.82 7.82
N SER A 275 13.51 14.04 8.74
CA SER A 275 12.46 15.08 8.66
C SER A 275 12.63 16.18 9.72
N ASN A 276 13.28 15.90 10.85
CA ASN A 276 13.42 16.87 11.93
C ASN A 276 14.74 17.63 11.78
N ARG A 277 14.66 18.90 11.38
CA ARG A 277 15.80 19.83 11.28
C ARG A 277 16.10 20.56 12.60
N ASP A 278 15.49 20.13 13.70
CA ASP A 278 15.78 20.66 15.03
C ASP A 278 17.21 20.33 15.44
N LYS A 279 18.00 21.39 15.64
CA LYS A 279 19.39 21.32 16.06
C LYS A 279 19.54 21.22 17.59
N SER A 280 18.49 21.52 18.35
CA SER A 280 18.51 21.61 19.82
C SER A 280 19.06 20.36 20.48
N LYS A 281 18.71 19.18 19.95
CA LYS A 281 19.20 17.87 20.41
C LYS A 281 20.72 17.69 20.38
N TYR A 282 21.45 18.53 19.63
CA TYR A 282 22.90 18.46 19.50
C TYR A 282 23.63 19.59 20.21
N GLU A 283 22.92 20.61 20.71
CA GLU A 283 23.54 21.83 21.25
C GLU A 283 24.42 21.60 22.47
N ASN A 284 24.13 20.58 23.27
CA ASN A 284 24.85 20.26 24.50
C ASN A 284 25.95 19.20 24.31
N LEU A 285 26.19 18.74 23.08
CA LEU A 285 27.24 17.75 22.81
C LEU A 285 28.60 18.42 22.73
N THR A 286 29.61 17.69 23.19
CA THR A 286 31.03 18.07 23.13
C THR A 286 31.76 17.38 21.99
N LEU A 287 32.97 17.83 21.70
CA LEU A 287 33.88 17.20 20.73
C LEU A 287 34.14 15.70 21.00
N GLU A 288 34.07 15.27 22.25
CA GLU A 288 34.26 13.88 22.69
C GLU A 288 32.96 13.06 22.75
N SER A 289 31.80 13.70 22.55
CA SER A 289 30.52 12.99 22.57
C SER A 289 30.42 11.98 21.43
N GLU A 290 30.00 10.76 21.73
CA GLU A 290 29.82 9.71 20.75
C GLU A 290 28.40 9.68 20.19
N LEU A 291 28.29 9.60 18.86
CA LEU A 291 27.04 9.34 18.16
C LEU A 291 27.12 7.98 17.48
N THR A 292 26.03 7.22 17.49
CA THR A 292 25.89 6.06 16.60
C THR A 292 26.01 6.49 15.15
N PHE A 293 26.35 5.57 14.24
CA PHE A 293 26.43 5.87 12.81
C PHE A 293 25.18 6.59 12.25
N ALA A 294 23.98 6.16 12.66
CA ALA A 294 22.72 6.79 12.28
C ALA A 294 22.60 8.22 12.83
N GLN A 295 22.92 8.43 14.11
CA GLN A 295 22.92 9.76 14.74
C GLN A 295 23.97 10.69 14.14
N ALA A 296 25.12 10.18 13.70
CA ALA A 296 26.17 10.96 13.05
C ALA A 296 25.70 11.49 11.68
N ILE A 297 25.10 10.63 10.85
CA ILE A 297 24.47 11.06 9.59
C ILE A 297 23.36 12.07 9.88
N GLU A 298 22.56 11.83 10.92
CA GLU A 298 21.48 12.71 11.30
C GLU A 298 21.97 14.10 11.73
N ALA A 299 22.93 14.15 12.66
CA ALA A 299 23.52 15.38 13.15
C ALA A 299 24.12 16.19 12.01
N TYR A 300 24.90 15.56 11.14
CA TYR A 300 25.53 16.25 10.02
C TYR A 300 24.50 16.88 9.10
N ARG A 301 23.49 16.12 8.66
CA ARG A 301 22.47 16.62 7.74
C ARG A 301 21.57 17.69 8.37
N VAL A 302 21.21 17.55 9.65
CA VAL A 302 20.39 18.52 10.38
C VAL A 302 21.12 19.85 10.56
N ILE A 303 22.39 19.81 10.96
CA ILE A 303 23.19 21.01 11.24
C ILE A 303 23.58 21.73 9.95
N THR A 304 24.01 20.99 8.93
CA THR A 304 24.56 21.52 7.67
C THR A 304 23.52 21.77 6.58
N GLY A 305 22.37 21.09 6.64
CA GLY A 305 21.36 21.08 5.59
C GLY A 305 21.64 20.12 4.43
N ALA A 306 22.65 19.24 4.54
CA ALA A 306 23.03 18.30 3.48
C ALA A 306 21.87 17.38 3.02
N CYS A 307 21.74 17.20 1.70
CA CYS A 307 20.71 16.35 1.11
C CYS A 307 21.00 14.85 1.29
N ALA A 308 19.94 14.03 1.30
CA ALA A 308 20.05 12.58 1.51
C ALA A 308 20.98 11.89 0.51
N ALA A 309 20.81 12.20 -0.79
CA ALA A 309 21.59 11.60 -1.87
C ALA A 309 23.09 11.90 -1.74
N GLY A 310 23.44 13.16 -1.47
CA GLY A 310 24.83 13.58 -1.29
C GLY A 310 25.49 12.88 -0.10
N THR A 311 24.80 12.80 1.04
CA THR A 311 25.34 12.09 2.23
C THR A 311 25.46 10.59 1.98
N LYS A 312 24.49 9.95 1.31
CA LYS A 312 24.56 8.52 0.94
C LYS A 312 25.76 8.23 0.04
N MET A 313 26.03 9.11 -0.92
CA MET A 313 27.18 8.98 -1.81
C MET A 313 28.52 9.17 -1.09
N PHE A 314 28.63 10.16 -0.20
CA PHE A 314 29.82 10.34 0.64
C PHE A 314 30.10 9.08 1.47
N VAL A 315 29.08 8.57 2.19
CA VAL A 315 29.22 7.36 3.00
C VAL A 315 29.68 6.17 2.15
N LYS A 316 29.08 5.97 0.97
CA LYS A 316 29.42 4.86 0.07
C LYS A 316 30.86 4.93 -0.43
N ASN A 317 31.35 6.13 -0.75
CA ASN A 317 32.62 6.31 -1.44
C ASN A 317 33.80 6.56 -0.49
N VAL A 318 33.54 7.12 0.69
CA VAL A 318 34.59 7.56 1.62
C VAL A 318 34.73 6.62 2.82
N LEU A 319 33.65 6.02 3.30
CA LEU A 319 33.71 5.12 4.46
C LEU A 319 33.90 3.67 4.02
N ALA A 320 35.17 3.24 3.98
CA ALA A 320 35.54 1.85 3.66
C ALA A 320 34.99 0.83 4.67
N SER A 321 34.86 1.23 5.95
CA SER A 321 34.18 0.46 7.00
C SER A 321 33.36 1.37 7.88
N ARG A 322 32.23 0.84 8.39
CA ARG A 322 31.32 1.57 9.27
C ARG A 322 31.64 1.21 10.72
N LYS A 323 32.04 2.20 11.51
CA LYS A 323 32.11 2.07 12.97
C LYS A 323 30.70 2.09 13.54
N GLU A 324 30.52 1.45 14.70
CA GLU A 324 29.25 1.51 15.43
C GLU A 324 28.96 2.94 15.92
N LYS A 325 30.01 3.64 16.37
CA LYS A 325 29.96 5.02 16.87
C LYS A 325 31.12 5.87 16.35
N TYR A 326 30.89 7.18 16.31
CA TYR A 326 31.85 8.22 15.93
C TYR A 326 31.78 9.36 16.94
N THR A 327 32.93 9.91 17.34
CA THR A 327 32.96 11.15 18.12
C THR A 327 32.68 12.36 17.23
N ILE A 328 32.21 13.47 17.79
CA ILE A 328 32.02 14.73 17.04
C ILE A 328 33.34 15.17 16.36
N SER A 329 34.48 15.09 17.07
CA SER A 329 35.81 15.34 16.52
C SER A 329 36.14 14.46 15.29
N GLU A 330 35.80 13.17 15.34
CA GLU A 330 35.99 12.27 14.21
C GLU A 330 35.12 12.67 13.01
N ILE A 331 33.86 13.04 13.26
CA ILE A 331 32.92 13.47 12.21
C ILE A 331 33.43 14.74 11.51
N ILE A 332 33.88 15.74 12.28
CA ILE A 332 34.49 16.97 11.74
C ILE A 332 35.67 16.62 10.82
N ARG A 333 36.57 15.74 11.28
CA ARG A 333 37.74 15.32 10.50
C ARG A 333 37.35 14.58 9.22
N LEU A 334 36.41 13.64 9.30
CA LEU A 334 35.97 12.82 8.16
C LEU A 334 35.24 13.64 7.10
N THR A 335 34.50 14.65 7.51
CA THR A 335 33.67 15.46 6.62
C THR A 335 34.39 16.70 6.07
N LYS A 336 35.69 16.86 6.36
CA LYS A 336 36.48 17.98 5.85
C LYS A 336 36.43 18.06 4.32
N GLY A 337 36.11 19.25 3.79
CA GLY A 337 35.96 19.51 2.36
C GLY A 337 34.62 19.05 1.77
N GLN A 338 33.71 18.52 2.59
CA GLN A 338 32.34 18.21 2.18
C GLN A 338 31.41 19.42 2.37
N TYR A 339 30.21 19.32 1.79
CA TYR A 339 29.20 20.38 1.84
C TYR A 339 28.95 20.88 3.27
N ASN A 340 29.22 22.17 3.51
CA ASN A 340 29.00 22.85 4.79
C ASN A 340 29.72 22.19 5.99
N CYS A 341 30.87 21.53 5.79
CA CYS A 341 31.67 21.00 6.90
C CYS A 341 32.03 22.06 7.94
N ASP A 342 32.36 23.28 7.51
CA ASP A 342 32.70 24.39 8.40
C ASP A 342 31.50 24.84 9.26
N VAL A 343 30.27 24.64 8.78
CA VAL A 343 29.05 24.91 9.55
C VAL A 343 28.88 23.87 10.65
N PHE A 344 29.21 22.61 10.37
CA PHE A 344 29.19 21.54 11.35
C PHE A 344 30.26 21.75 12.43
N GLU A 345 31.50 22.07 12.02
CA GLU A 345 32.61 22.36 12.93
C GLU A 345 32.27 23.53 13.86
N ARG A 346 31.90 24.70 13.31
CA ARG A 346 31.52 25.88 14.11
C ARG A 346 30.33 25.66 15.05
N PHE A 347 29.47 24.67 14.79
CA PHE A 347 28.36 24.37 15.67
C PHE A 347 28.82 23.82 17.04
N PHE A 348 29.99 23.15 17.07
CA PHE A 348 30.55 22.51 18.27
C PHE A 348 31.78 23.22 18.86
N GLU A 349 32.31 24.26 18.21
CA GLU A 349 33.42 25.09 18.69
C GLU A 349 32.99 26.22 19.67
N LYS A 350 31.87 26.04 20.38
CA LYS A 350 31.34 27.06 21.31
C LYS A 350 32.12 27.18 22.60
#